data_AF-A0AAQ0BRJ2-F1
#
_entry.id   AF-A0AAQ0BRJ2-F1
#
_cell.length_a   1.000
_cell.length_b   1.000
_cell.length_c   1.000
_cell.angle_alpha   90.00
_cell.angle_beta   90.00
_cell.angle_gamma   90.00
#
_symmetry.space_group_name_H-M   'P 1'
#
loop_
_entity.id
_entity.type
_entity.pdbx_description
1 polymer ?
#
loop_
_entity_poly.entity_id
_entity_poly.type
_entity_poly.pdbx_seq_one_letter_code
_entity_poly.pdbx_strand_id
1 'polypeptide(L)'
;MVRSMRSRLVAKAVAWALGAMPLAGVAGLTMAASPAAVAADTYAATRYPVILVHGLTGTDKYANVLDYWYGIQSDLESHGAKVYVANLSGFQSDDGPNGRGEQLLAYVKQVLAATGATKVNLIGHSQGGLTSRYVAAVAPQLVASVTTIGTPHRGSEFADFVQDVLKVDPTGLSSKVIAGFVNVFGTLVSSSHNPNQDALAALKTLTTAQAAVYNRNFPSAGLGAPGSCQTGAATETVGGNQHLLYSWGGTAIQPTSTVLGVTGASDTSTGLIDAANVADPSTLVLLATGTVMINRASGQNDGLVSRCSSLFGQVISTSYHWNHLDEINQLLGVRGANAEDPLAVIRTHVNRLKLQGV
;
A
#
# COMPACT_ATOMS: atom_id res chain seq x y z
N MET A 1 -3.96 -93.03 -8.40
CA MET A 1 -4.40 -91.69 -8.86
C MET A 1 -3.22 -91.04 -9.54
N VAL A 2 -3.04 -91.08 -10.88
CA VAL A 2 -3.73 -90.31 -11.95
C VAL A 2 -3.55 -88.79 -11.69
N ARG A 3 -2.98 -87.88 -12.50
CA ARG A 3 -2.44 -87.73 -13.89
C ARG A 3 -1.64 -86.39 -13.84
N SER A 4 -0.41 -86.21 -14.36
CA SER A 4 0.01 -85.94 -15.76
C SER A 4 -0.71 -84.79 -16.50
N MET A 5 0.02 -83.71 -16.86
CA MET A 5 0.26 -83.17 -18.23
C MET A 5 0.87 -81.74 -18.14
N ARG A 6 2.13 -81.51 -18.56
CA ARG A 6 2.64 -81.21 -19.93
C ARG A 6 2.11 -79.86 -20.47
N SER A 7 2.88 -78.77 -20.62
CA SER A 7 4.16 -78.49 -21.34
C SER A 7 3.92 -77.67 -22.63
N ARG A 8 4.87 -76.77 -22.96
CA ARG A 8 5.40 -76.35 -24.31
C ARG A 8 5.36 -74.82 -24.55
N LEU A 9 6.28 -74.14 -25.26
CA LEU A 9 7.38 -74.42 -26.22
C LEU A 9 8.28 -73.12 -26.22
N VAL A 10 9.62 -73.12 -26.08
CA VAL A 10 10.74 -73.34 -27.05
C VAL A 10 10.67 -72.48 -28.32
N ALA A 11 11.62 -71.55 -28.57
CA ALA A 11 12.76 -71.62 -29.53
C ALA A 11 13.20 -70.16 -29.85
N LYS A 12 14.40 -69.75 -30.30
CA LYS A 12 15.72 -70.31 -30.68
C LYS A 12 16.64 -69.09 -30.92
N ALA A 13 17.94 -69.23 -30.70
CA ALA A 13 18.96 -68.27 -31.14
C ALA A 13 19.41 -68.55 -32.59
N VAL A 14 19.60 -67.50 -33.40
CA VAL A 14 20.50 -67.51 -34.58
C VAL A 14 21.05 -66.09 -34.77
N ALA A 15 22.37 -65.97 -34.83
CA ALA A 15 23.13 -64.74 -35.07
C ALA A 15 23.23 -64.43 -36.57
N TRP A 16 23.10 -63.17 -36.95
CA TRP A 16 23.72 -62.59 -38.15
C TRP A 16 24.22 -61.19 -37.82
N ALA A 17 25.54 -61.02 -37.85
CA ALA A 17 26.20 -59.73 -37.91
C ALA A 17 25.98 -59.10 -39.29
N LEU A 18 25.81 -57.78 -39.36
CA LEU A 18 26.27 -56.88 -40.43
C LEU A 18 25.73 -55.46 -40.17
N GLY A 19 26.62 -54.47 -40.21
CA GLY A 19 26.23 -53.06 -40.39
C GLY A 19 26.71 -52.11 -39.30
N ALA A 20 27.98 -51.73 -39.35
CA ALA A 20 28.48 -50.54 -38.68
C ALA A 20 27.95 -49.28 -39.38
N MET A 21 27.38 -48.34 -38.63
CA MET A 21 27.38 -46.90 -38.95
C MET A 21 27.00 -46.11 -37.69
N PRO A 22 27.85 -45.22 -37.16
CA PRO A 22 27.44 -44.29 -36.12
C PRO A 22 26.66 -43.14 -36.77
N LEU A 23 25.37 -43.04 -36.49
CA LEU A 23 24.60 -41.81 -36.69
C LEU A 23 25.14 -40.77 -35.70
N ALA A 24 25.97 -39.85 -36.19
CA ALA A 24 26.32 -38.64 -35.47
C ALA A 24 25.03 -37.82 -35.26
N GLY A 25 24.46 -37.91 -34.06
CA GLY A 25 23.37 -37.05 -33.64
C GLY A 25 23.88 -35.61 -33.56
N VAL A 26 23.43 -34.76 -34.48
CA VAL A 26 23.61 -33.32 -34.38
C VAL A 26 22.77 -32.84 -33.20
N ALA A 27 23.40 -32.70 -32.04
CA ALA A 27 22.83 -31.97 -30.92
C ALA A 27 22.77 -30.49 -31.31
N GLY A 28 21.65 -30.07 -31.90
CA GLY A 28 21.34 -28.66 -32.08
C GLY A 28 21.20 -28.02 -30.71
N LEU A 29 22.22 -27.27 -30.29
CA LEU A 29 22.11 -26.31 -29.20
C LEU A 29 21.09 -25.25 -29.62
N THR A 30 19.83 -25.42 -29.24
CA THR A 30 18.88 -24.31 -29.19
C THR A 30 19.29 -23.42 -28.02
N MET A 31 20.09 -22.39 -28.31
CA MET A 31 20.24 -21.29 -27.37
C MET A 31 18.88 -20.61 -27.24
N ALA A 32 18.16 -20.93 -26.17
CA ALA A 32 17.04 -20.12 -25.73
C ALA A 32 17.59 -18.72 -25.49
N ALA A 33 17.26 -17.78 -26.37
CA ALA A 33 17.57 -16.37 -26.15
C ALA A 33 16.96 -15.98 -24.81
N SER A 34 17.81 -15.62 -23.84
CA SER A 34 17.33 -14.93 -22.64
C SER A 34 16.52 -13.73 -23.11
N PRO A 35 15.30 -13.50 -22.59
CA PRO A 35 14.56 -12.29 -22.94
C PRO A 35 15.48 -11.10 -22.64
N ALA A 36 15.75 -10.29 -23.67
CA ALA A 36 16.53 -9.09 -23.50
C ALA A 36 15.87 -8.28 -22.37
N ALA A 37 16.63 -8.00 -21.31
CA ALA A 37 16.18 -7.08 -20.28
C ALA A 37 15.84 -5.78 -21.01
N VAL A 38 14.55 -5.42 -21.04
CA VAL A 38 14.13 -4.11 -21.52
C VAL A 38 14.90 -3.12 -20.67
N ALA A 39 15.79 -2.34 -21.30
CA ALA A 39 16.58 -1.36 -20.58
C ALA A 39 15.61 -0.42 -19.86
N ALA A 40 15.70 -0.34 -18.53
CA ALA A 40 14.90 0.59 -17.77
C ALA A 40 15.11 2.01 -18.33
N ASP A 41 14.03 2.72 -18.61
CA ASP A 41 14.17 4.15 -18.92
C ASP A 41 14.56 4.92 -17.64
N THR A 42 14.76 6.23 -17.76
CA THR A 42 15.12 7.05 -16.60
C THR A 42 13.97 7.94 -16.15
N TYR A 43 12.74 7.69 -16.59
CA TYR A 43 11.58 8.55 -16.33
C TYR A 43 11.39 8.79 -14.83
N ALA A 44 11.49 7.74 -14.01
CA ALA A 44 11.36 7.78 -12.56
C ALA A 44 12.72 7.77 -11.80
N ALA A 45 13.84 8.02 -12.48
CA ALA A 45 15.17 8.01 -11.86
C ALA A 45 15.44 9.27 -11.00
N THR A 46 14.97 9.27 -9.75
CA THR A 46 15.22 10.31 -8.73
C THR A 46 16.68 10.35 -8.29
N ARG A 47 17.10 11.50 -7.73
CA ARG A 47 18.44 11.65 -7.15
C ARG A 47 18.62 10.78 -5.91
N TYR A 48 17.59 10.72 -5.07
CA TYR A 48 17.58 9.96 -3.83
C TYR A 48 16.65 8.73 -3.95
N PRO A 49 16.98 7.60 -3.29
CA PRO A 49 16.13 6.41 -3.30
C PRO A 49 14.71 6.72 -2.80
N VAL A 50 13.72 6.04 -3.39
CA VAL A 50 12.33 6.10 -2.94
C VAL A 50 12.12 4.98 -1.92
N ILE A 51 11.56 5.32 -0.76
CA ILE A 51 11.08 4.34 0.21
C ILE A 51 9.55 4.40 0.25
N LEU A 52 8.92 3.27 -0.07
CA LEU A 52 7.48 3.06 0.08
C LEU A 52 7.17 2.62 1.50
N VAL A 53 6.28 3.35 2.17
CA VAL A 53 5.93 3.15 3.59
C VAL A 53 4.45 2.78 3.70
N HIS A 54 4.18 1.51 4.00
CA HIS A 54 2.80 1.03 4.16
C HIS A 54 2.11 1.58 5.41
N GLY A 55 0.78 1.48 5.45
CA GLY A 55 -0.08 1.89 6.56
C GLY A 55 -0.50 0.75 7.49
N LEU A 56 -1.68 0.91 8.11
CA LEU A 56 -2.32 -0.09 8.98
C LEU A 56 -2.46 -1.43 8.24
N THR A 57 -2.34 -2.53 8.99
CA THR A 57 -2.36 -3.94 8.54
C THR A 57 -1.21 -4.36 7.62
N GLY A 58 -0.56 -3.39 6.98
CA GLY A 58 0.49 -3.60 6.00
C GLY A 58 1.73 -4.30 6.51
N THR A 59 2.44 -4.84 5.53
CA THR A 59 3.78 -5.42 5.55
C THR A 59 4.35 -5.16 4.14
N ASP A 60 5.58 -5.56 3.86
CA ASP A 60 6.05 -5.64 2.47
C ASP A 60 5.16 -6.56 1.59
N LYS A 61 4.82 -7.76 2.08
CA LYS A 61 3.97 -8.75 1.39
C LYS A 61 2.98 -9.46 2.29
N TYR A 62 1.69 -9.34 2.06
CA TYR A 62 0.66 -10.14 2.73
C TYR A 62 0.82 -11.63 2.42
N ALA A 63 0.85 -12.43 3.48
CA ALA A 63 1.21 -13.86 3.47
C ALA A 63 2.43 -14.24 2.58
N ASN A 64 3.38 -13.32 2.37
CA ASN A 64 4.51 -13.42 1.43
C ASN A 64 4.15 -13.63 -0.05
N VAL A 65 2.86 -13.49 -0.42
CA VAL A 65 2.36 -13.77 -1.77
C VAL A 65 1.76 -12.55 -2.46
N LEU A 66 1.27 -11.58 -1.68
CA LEU A 66 0.59 -10.39 -2.19
C LEU A 66 1.30 -9.13 -1.73
N ASP A 67 1.94 -8.42 -2.64
CA ASP A 67 2.63 -7.16 -2.33
C ASP A 67 1.64 -6.10 -1.88
N TYR A 68 1.94 -5.34 -0.81
CA TYR A 68 1.09 -4.22 -0.38
C TYR A 68 0.91 -3.19 -1.49
N TRP A 69 2.06 -2.76 -2.05
CA TRP A 69 2.17 -1.83 -3.16
C TRP A 69 2.10 -2.60 -4.49
N TYR A 70 0.91 -3.11 -4.82
CA TYR A 70 0.74 -4.15 -5.85
C TYR A 70 1.16 -3.66 -7.25
N GLY A 71 2.28 -4.18 -7.77
CA GLY A 71 2.85 -3.82 -9.07
C GLY A 71 3.54 -2.44 -9.11
N ILE A 72 3.49 -1.65 -8.03
CA ILE A 72 4.02 -0.28 -8.01
C ILE A 72 5.55 -0.29 -7.92
N GLN A 73 6.14 -1.17 -7.10
CA GLN A 73 7.61 -1.26 -7.02
C GLN A 73 8.22 -1.62 -8.37
N SER A 74 7.70 -2.66 -9.03
CA SER A 74 8.21 -3.13 -10.32
C SER A 74 7.98 -2.11 -11.45
N ASP A 75 6.84 -1.41 -11.46
CA ASP A 75 6.59 -0.31 -12.41
C ASP A 75 7.64 0.80 -12.23
N LEU A 76 7.87 1.27 -11.01
CA LEU A 76 8.85 2.31 -10.73
C LEU A 76 10.28 1.90 -11.08
N GLU A 77 10.69 0.67 -10.73
CA GLU A 77 12.01 0.13 -11.05
C GLU A 77 12.23 -0.01 -12.57
N SER A 78 11.18 -0.40 -13.31
CA SER A 78 11.24 -0.46 -14.79
C SER A 78 11.42 0.92 -15.45
N HIS A 79 11.15 2.00 -14.71
CA HIS A 79 11.38 3.38 -15.13
C HIS A 79 12.59 4.03 -14.43
N GLY A 80 13.48 3.22 -13.86
CA GLY A 80 14.80 3.65 -13.38
C GLY A 80 14.84 4.17 -11.94
N ALA A 81 13.74 4.09 -11.19
CA ALA A 81 13.75 4.42 -9.77
C ALA A 81 14.50 3.34 -8.96
N LYS A 82 15.22 3.76 -7.91
CA LYS A 82 15.71 2.85 -6.86
C LYS A 82 14.68 2.81 -5.75
N VAL A 83 13.91 1.73 -5.69
CA VAL A 83 12.77 1.60 -4.78
C VAL A 83 13.06 0.59 -3.68
N TYR A 84 12.67 0.94 -2.46
CA TYR A 84 12.75 0.10 -1.28
C TYR A 84 11.40 0.10 -0.59
N VAL A 85 10.96 -1.05 -0.09
CA VAL A 85 9.67 -1.17 0.61
C VAL A 85 9.94 -1.45 2.07
N ALA A 86 9.53 -0.53 2.94
CA ALA A 86 9.67 -0.71 4.37
C ALA A 86 8.74 -1.82 4.84
N ASN A 87 9.24 -2.73 5.70
CA ASN A 87 8.44 -3.71 6.40
C ASN A 87 8.39 -3.32 7.88
N LEU A 88 7.26 -2.76 8.31
CA LEU A 88 7.04 -2.22 9.65
C LEU A 88 5.96 -3.04 10.37
N SER A 89 5.83 -2.85 11.68
CA SER A 89 4.68 -3.34 12.42
C SER A 89 3.37 -2.87 11.78
N GLY A 90 2.52 -3.83 11.34
CA GLY A 90 1.21 -3.54 10.75
C GLY A 90 0.25 -2.89 11.73
N PHE A 91 0.42 -3.16 13.04
CA PHE A 91 -0.33 -2.57 14.14
C PHE A 91 0.62 -2.00 15.19
N GLN A 92 0.79 -0.69 15.25
CA GLN A 92 1.52 0.02 16.31
C GLN A 92 1.23 1.53 16.21
N SER A 93 1.59 2.31 17.23
CA SER A 93 1.74 3.76 17.12
C SER A 93 2.91 4.15 16.21
N ASP A 94 2.87 5.40 15.74
CA ASP A 94 3.97 5.95 14.94
C ASP A 94 5.14 6.38 15.83
N ASP A 95 4.84 6.99 16.98
CA ASP A 95 5.81 7.45 17.97
C ASP A 95 6.05 6.42 19.10
N GLY A 96 7.01 6.74 19.96
CA GLY A 96 7.45 5.89 21.07
C GLY A 96 8.60 4.94 20.70
N PRO A 97 9.27 4.33 21.70
CA PRO A 97 10.51 3.57 21.49
C PRO A 97 10.31 2.30 20.66
N ASN A 98 9.09 1.76 20.62
CA ASN A 98 8.72 0.58 19.81
C ASN A 98 7.87 0.95 18.59
N GLY A 99 7.72 2.26 18.34
CA GLY A 99 6.89 2.84 17.30
C GLY A 99 7.35 2.51 15.89
N ARG A 100 6.42 2.60 14.93
CA ARG A 100 6.71 2.46 13.50
C ARG A 100 7.76 3.48 13.03
N GLY A 101 7.80 4.66 13.65
CA GLY A 101 8.73 5.73 13.31
C GLY A 101 10.19 5.36 13.57
N GLU A 102 10.49 4.73 14.70
CA GLU A 102 11.85 4.23 15.00
C GLU A 102 12.24 3.06 14.10
N GLN A 103 11.30 2.16 13.78
CA GLN A 103 11.51 1.09 12.82
C GLN A 103 11.85 1.63 11.43
N LEU A 104 11.07 2.63 10.95
CA LEU A 104 11.33 3.27 9.67
C LEU A 104 12.66 4.03 9.68
N LEU A 105 13.00 4.73 10.77
CA LEU A 105 14.29 5.41 10.89
C LEU A 105 15.46 4.42 10.78
N ALA A 106 15.35 3.26 11.40
CA ALA A 106 16.34 2.20 11.27
C ALA A 106 16.45 1.70 9.83
N TYR A 107 15.31 1.46 9.16
CA TYR A 107 15.28 1.04 7.76
C TYR A 107 15.87 2.09 6.81
N VAL A 108 15.55 3.37 7.00
CA VAL A 108 16.14 4.50 6.24
C VAL A 108 17.66 4.47 6.34
N LYS A 109 18.23 4.30 7.55
CA LYS A 109 19.69 4.21 7.73
C LYS A 109 20.30 3.02 6.98
N GLN A 110 19.61 1.88 6.93
CA GLN A 110 20.05 0.71 6.16
C GLN A 110 20.05 0.99 4.65
N VAL A 111 18.98 1.61 4.12
CA VAL A 111 18.89 1.98 2.71
C VAL A 111 19.99 2.98 2.33
N LEU A 112 20.24 3.99 3.17
CA LEU A 112 21.32 4.96 2.94
C LEU A 112 22.70 4.27 2.94
N ALA A 113 22.95 3.37 3.89
CA ALA A 113 24.20 2.60 3.95
C ALA A 113 24.39 1.70 2.72
N ALA A 114 23.32 1.06 2.23
CA ALA A 114 23.37 0.18 1.07
C ALA A 114 23.54 0.92 -0.27
N THR A 115 22.99 2.14 -0.37
CA THR A 115 22.97 2.91 -1.61
C THR A 115 24.08 3.95 -1.73
N GLY A 116 24.69 4.35 -0.61
CA GLY A 116 25.60 5.49 -0.52
C GLY A 116 24.89 6.85 -0.68
N ALA A 117 23.55 6.88 -0.71
CA ALA A 117 22.80 8.12 -0.73
C ALA A 117 22.87 8.82 0.64
N THR A 118 22.62 10.13 0.65
CA THR A 118 22.59 10.94 1.89
C THR A 118 21.18 11.25 2.38
N LYS A 119 20.18 11.12 1.49
CA LYS A 119 18.76 11.31 1.78
C LYS A 119 17.91 10.26 1.08
N VAL A 120 16.63 10.18 1.46
CA VAL A 120 15.60 9.39 0.80
C VAL A 120 14.35 10.24 0.52
N ASN A 121 13.56 9.81 -0.47
CA ASN A 121 12.20 10.29 -0.71
C ASN A 121 11.22 9.31 -0.05
N LEU A 122 10.44 9.76 0.92
CA LEU A 122 9.45 8.93 1.60
C LEU A 122 8.09 9.07 0.92
N ILE A 123 7.48 7.96 0.51
CA ILE A 123 6.11 7.91 -0.01
C ILE A 123 5.30 7.00 0.93
N GLY A 124 4.43 7.61 1.73
CA GLY A 124 3.65 6.92 2.75
C GLY A 124 2.17 6.84 2.40
N HIS A 125 1.59 5.66 2.46
CA HIS A 125 0.14 5.45 2.31
C HIS A 125 -0.52 5.27 3.69
N SER A 126 -1.71 5.87 3.88
CA SER A 126 -2.49 5.74 5.10
C SER A 126 -1.66 6.12 6.34
N GLN A 127 -1.56 5.26 7.36
CA GLN A 127 -0.69 5.50 8.52
C GLN A 127 0.79 5.74 8.15
N GLY A 128 1.28 5.18 7.04
CA GLY A 128 2.67 5.33 6.59
C GLY A 128 3.08 6.78 6.31
N GLY A 129 2.13 7.66 5.98
CA GLY A 129 2.40 9.11 5.88
C GLY A 129 2.66 9.76 7.25
N LEU A 130 1.99 9.30 8.31
CA LEU A 130 2.29 9.74 9.69
C LEU A 130 3.66 9.24 10.12
N THR A 131 3.98 7.96 9.88
CA THR A 131 5.31 7.39 10.14
C THR A 131 6.41 8.15 9.38
N SER A 132 6.16 8.53 8.13
CA SER A 132 7.11 9.31 7.32
C SER A 132 7.36 10.71 7.90
N ARG A 133 6.30 11.36 8.41
CA ARG A 133 6.42 12.64 9.13
C ARG A 133 7.24 12.51 10.40
N TYR A 134 7.13 11.40 11.14
CA TYR A 134 7.97 11.15 12.32
C TYR A 134 9.45 11.20 11.95
N VAL A 135 9.85 10.43 10.94
CA VAL A 135 11.26 10.35 10.49
C VAL A 135 11.76 11.71 9.99
N ALA A 136 10.95 12.43 9.22
CA ALA A 136 11.29 13.78 8.77
C ALA A 136 11.47 14.77 9.93
N ALA A 137 10.71 14.62 11.02
CA ALA A 137 10.87 15.45 12.21
C ALA A 137 12.12 15.11 13.03
N VAL A 138 12.40 13.82 13.26
CA VAL A 138 13.49 13.38 14.17
C VAL A 138 14.85 13.24 13.48
N ALA A 139 14.88 13.06 12.16
CA ALA A 139 16.09 12.90 11.36
C ALA A 139 15.99 13.69 10.03
N PRO A 140 15.75 15.02 10.08
CA PRO A 140 15.46 15.84 8.91
C PRO A 140 16.58 15.81 7.84
N GLN A 141 17.83 15.64 8.25
CA GLN A 141 18.97 15.54 7.35
C GLN A 141 18.95 14.30 6.44
N LEU A 142 18.17 13.28 6.78
CA LEU A 142 18.05 12.03 6.03
C LEU A 142 16.89 12.04 5.03
N VAL A 143 16.05 13.08 5.03
CA VAL A 143 14.84 13.14 4.21
C VAL A 143 14.95 14.27 3.19
N ALA A 144 14.56 13.98 1.95
CA ALA A 144 14.48 14.93 0.85
C ALA A 144 13.02 15.35 0.59
N SER A 145 12.09 14.39 0.63
CA SER A 145 10.66 14.65 0.50
C SER A 145 9.81 13.74 1.38
N VAL A 146 8.62 14.21 1.70
CA VAL A 146 7.53 13.42 2.28
C VAL A 146 6.31 13.58 1.40
N THR A 147 5.87 12.47 0.82
CA THR A 147 4.64 12.38 0.05
C THR A 147 3.65 11.50 0.79
N THR A 148 2.42 11.98 0.97
CA THR A 148 1.36 11.23 1.64
C THR A 148 0.21 10.86 0.70
N ILE A 149 -0.26 9.63 0.80
CA ILE A 149 -1.36 9.07 -0.01
C ILE A 149 -2.44 8.63 0.98
N GLY A 150 -3.63 9.23 0.92
CA GLY A 150 -4.76 8.88 1.80
C GLY A 150 -4.41 8.90 3.29
N THR A 151 -3.48 9.74 3.73
CA THR A 151 -2.99 9.72 5.11
C THR A 151 -3.95 10.45 6.06
N PRO A 152 -4.40 9.84 7.17
CA PRO A 152 -5.32 10.50 8.10
C PRO A 152 -4.59 11.49 9.01
N HIS A 153 -4.09 12.60 8.46
CA HIS A 153 -3.37 13.63 9.23
C HIS A 153 -4.23 14.22 10.36
N ARG A 154 -5.55 14.23 10.21
CA ARG A 154 -6.52 14.68 11.22
C ARG A 154 -7.29 13.52 11.86
N GLY A 155 -6.84 12.29 11.64
CA GLY A 155 -7.49 11.07 12.07
C GLY A 155 -8.59 10.61 11.11
N SER A 156 -9.29 9.56 11.52
CA SER A 156 -10.37 8.91 10.79
C SER A 156 -11.63 8.85 11.66
N GLU A 157 -12.74 9.34 11.13
CA GLU A 157 -14.04 9.24 11.78
C GLU A 157 -14.49 7.77 11.91
N PHE A 158 -13.98 6.87 11.06
CA PHE A 158 -14.21 5.43 11.19
C PHE A 158 -13.43 4.83 12.37
N ALA A 159 -12.18 5.27 12.61
CA ALA A 159 -11.44 4.87 13.81
C ALA A 159 -12.14 5.34 15.10
N ASP A 160 -12.70 6.56 15.10
CA ASP A 160 -13.51 7.06 16.21
C ASP A 160 -14.76 6.17 16.42
N PHE A 161 -15.45 5.80 15.34
CA PHE A 161 -16.59 4.89 15.40
C PHE A 161 -16.23 3.52 15.98
N VAL A 162 -15.13 2.91 15.51
CA VAL A 162 -14.66 1.62 16.05
C VAL A 162 -14.35 1.75 17.54
N GLN A 163 -13.66 2.82 17.95
CA GLN A 163 -13.40 3.07 19.37
C GLN A 163 -14.68 3.20 20.18
N ASP A 164 -15.71 3.87 19.67
CA ASP A 164 -17.01 4.00 20.34
C ASP A 164 -17.73 2.66 20.47
N VAL A 165 -17.69 1.81 19.44
CA VAL A 165 -18.28 0.46 19.49
C VAL A 165 -17.55 -0.42 20.51
N LEU A 166 -16.21 -0.37 20.55
CA LEU A 166 -15.41 -1.18 21.48
C LEU A 166 -15.67 -0.85 22.97
N LYS A 167 -16.21 0.34 23.28
CA LYS A 167 -16.65 0.70 24.64
C LYS A 167 -17.90 -0.07 25.07
N VAL A 168 -18.74 -0.50 24.12
CA VAL A 168 -20.01 -1.19 24.37
C VAL A 168 -19.87 -2.70 24.15
N ASP A 169 -19.20 -3.09 23.07
CA ASP A 169 -18.90 -4.47 22.70
C ASP A 169 -17.38 -4.59 22.50
N PRO A 170 -16.64 -5.17 23.47
CA PRO A 170 -15.19 -5.31 23.40
C PRO A 170 -14.68 -6.10 22.20
N THR A 171 -15.53 -6.87 21.52
CA THR A 171 -15.15 -7.57 20.29
C THR A 171 -15.31 -6.71 19.05
N GLY A 172 -16.22 -5.73 19.08
CA GLY A 172 -16.61 -4.90 17.94
C GLY A 172 -17.37 -5.64 16.81
N LEU A 173 -17.47 -6.97 16.89
CA LEU A 173 -17.98 -7.82 15.81
C LEU A 173 -19.52 -7.84 15.74
N SER A 174 -20.23 -7.30 16.73
CA SER A 174 -21.67 -7.05 16.63
C SER A 174 -22.02 -6.04 15.52
N SER A 175 -21.08 -5.16 15.16
CA SER A 175 -21.23 -4.26 14.02
C SER A 175 -20.88 -4.97 12.71
N LYS A 176 -21.87 -5.15 11.82
CA LYS A 176 -21.65 -5.72 10.48
C LYS A 176 -20.63 -4.94 9.66
N VAL A 177 -20.54 -3.63 9.85
CA VAL A 177 -19.56 -2.77 9.16
C VAL A 177 -18.14 -3.09 9.65
N ILE A 178 -17.95 -3.24 10.97
CA ILE A 178 -16.66 -3.62 11.55
C ILE A 178 -16.28 -5.05 11.15
N ALA A 179 -17.23 -5.99 11.18
CA ALA A 179 -16.98 -7.36 10.75
C ALA A 179 -16.58 -7.42 9.26
N GLY A 180 -17.25 -6.66 8.38
CA GLY A 180 -16.87 -6.54 6.97
C GLY A 180 -15.48 -5.95 6.78
N PHE A 181 -15.16 -4.88 7.51
CA PHE A 181 -13.83 -4.28 7.53
C PHE A 181 -12.76 -5.30 7.98
N VAL A 182 -13.00 -6.03 9.07
CA VAL A 182 -12.09 -7.08 9.57
C VAL A 182 -11.93 -8.22 8.56
N ASN A 183 -12.95 -8.58 7.78
CA ASN A 183 -12.79 -9.61 6.75
C ASN A 183 -11.86 -9.17 5.61
N VAL A 184 -11.99 -7.92 5.16
CA VAL A 184 -11.13 -7.36 4.09
C VAL A 184 -9.73 -7.13 4.60
N PHE A 185 -9.58 -6.45 5.74
CA PHE A 185 -8.26 -6.06 6.25
C PHE A 185 -7.58 -7.17 7.07
N GLY A 186 -8.34 -8.10 7.63
CA GLY A 186 -7.85 -9.29 8.34
C GLY A 186 -7.26 -10.35 7.41
N THR A 187 -7.69 -10.39 6.15
CA THR A 187 -7.03 -11.20 5.11
C THR A 187 -5.77 -10.51 4.55
N LEU A 188 -5.70 -9.18 4.71
CA LEU A 188 -4.57 -8.31 4.37
C LEU A 188 -3.77 -7.93 5.63
N VAL A 189 -3.33 -8.91 6.43
CA VAL A 189 -2.47 -8.69 7.61
C VAL A 189 -1.04 -9.17 7.40
N SER A 190 -0.12 -8.55 8.14
CA SER A 190 1.31 -8.83 8.11
C SER A 190 1.63 -10.34 8.15
N SER A 191 2.39 -10.79 7.14
CA SER A 191 2.98 -12.14 7.06
C SER A 191 4.18 -12.31 7.99
N SER A 192 4.78 -11.19 8.39
CA SER A 192 5.92 -11.21 9.27
C SER A 192 5.43 -11.72 10.62
N HIS A 193 6.08 -12.75 11.14
CA HIS A 193 5.90 -13.17 12.53
C HIS A 193 6.51 -12.11 13.48
N ASN A 194 6.35 -10.82 13.15
CA ASN A 194 6.80 -9.70 13.93
C ASN A 194 5.93 -9.66 15.19
N PRO A 195 6.50 -9.95 16.38
CA PRO A 195 5.73 -10.02 17.60
C PRO A 195 5.32 -8.62 18.13
N ASN A 196 5.87 -7.54 17.57
CA ASN A 196 5.53 -6.17 17.93
C ASN A 196 4.26 -5.72 17.18
N GLN A 197 3.10 -6.25 17.59
CA GLN A 197 1.78 -5.84 17.09
C GLN A 197 0.89 -5.42 18.24
N ASP A 198 0.36 -4.20 18.17
CA ASP A 198 -0.61 -3.64 19.12
C ASP A 198 -1.75 -2.96 18.35
N ALA A 199 -2.85 -3.69 18.15
CA ALA A 199 -4.02 -3.23 17.42
C ALA A 199 -4.77 -2.10 18.14
N LEU A 200 -4.73 -2.05 19.48
CA LEU A 200 -5.34 -0.97 20.24
C LEU A 200 -4.53 0.32 20.12
N ALA A 201 -3.20 0.23 20.14
CA ALA A 201 -2.32 1.37 19.87
C ALA A 201 -2.49 1.88 18.44
N ALA A 202 -2.58 0.97 17.46
CA ALA A 202 -2.81 1.32 16.06
C ALA A 202 -4.16 2.03 15.87
N LEU A 203 -5.25 1.45 16.40
CA LEU A 203 -6.58 2.07 16.38
C LEU A 203 -6.55 3.45 17.04
N LYS A 204 -5.98 3.56 18.24
CA LYS A 204 -5.88 4.83 18.98
C LYS A 204 -5.16 5.88 18.14
N THR A 205 -4.06 5.52 17.49
CA THR A 205 -3.24 6.42 16.65
C THR A 205 -4.07 7.09 15.54
N LEU A 206 -5.03 6.36 14.97
CA LEU A 206 -5.85 6.82 13.85
C LEU A 206 -7.09 7.61 14.26
N THR A 207 -7.43 7.68 15.56
CA THR A 207 -8.55 8.50 16.04
C THR A 207 -8.28 9.99 15.85
N THR A 208 -9.33 10.78 15.66
CA THR A 208 -9.21 12.24 15.46
C THR A 208 -8.55 12.93 16.66
N ALA A 209 -8.91 12.49 17.87
CA ALA A 209 -8.34 13.00 19.10
C ALA A 209 -6.82 12.73 19.21
N GLN A 210 -6.38 11.51 18.88
CA GLN A 210 -4.96 11.16 18.96
C GLN A 210 -4.16 11.78 17.80
N ALA A 211 -4.72 11.88 16.60
CA ALA A 211 -4.08 12.59 15.49
C ALA A 211 -3.85 14.08 15.83
N ALA A 212 -4.77 14.70 16.57
CA ALA A 212 -4.57 16.06 17.09
C ALA A 212 -3.41 16.15 18.09
N VAL A 213 -3.24 15.14 18.97
CA VAL A 213 -2.07 15.04 19.86
C VAL A 213 -0.79 14.87 19.05
N TYR A 214 -0.80 13.94 18.08
CA TYR A 214 0.34 13.67 17.21
C TYR A 214 0.80 14.93 16.47
N ASN A 215 -0.13 15.71 15.92
CA ASN A 215 0.20 16.95 15.21
C ASN A 215 0.78 18.05 16.11
N ARG A 216 0.49 18.04 17.42
CA ARG A 216 1.14 18.94 18.38
C ARG A 216 2.56 18.49 18.70
N ASN A 217 2.78 17.18 18.80
CA ASN A 217 4.09 16.61 19.10
C ASN A 217 5.05 16.63 17.90
N PHE A 218 4.50 16.45 16.69
CA PHE A 218 5.22 16.41 15.42
C PHE A 218 4.63 17.44 14.44
N PRO A 219 4.79 18.75 14.73
CA PRO A 219 4.31 19.80 13.84
C PRO A 219 5.05 19.73 12.49
N SER A 220 4.37 20.11 11.43
CA SER A 220 4.96 20.28 10.10
C SER A 220 4.31 21.47 9.41
N ALA A 221 5.10 22.23 8.65
CA ALA A 221 4.58 23.38 7.90
C ALA A 221 3.57 22.94 6.82
N GLY A 222 3.62 21.67 6.38
CA GLY A 222 2.68 21.11 5.42
C GLY A 222 1.25 20.95 5.94
N LEU A 223 1.01 21.10 7.24
CA LEU A 223 -0.34 21.06 7.81
C LEU A 223 -0.96 22.45 7.88
N GLY A 224 -2.19 22.60 7.36
CA GLY A 224 -2.99 23.80 7.57
C GLY A 224 -3.48 23.96 9.02
N ALA A 225 -4.30 24.97 9.30
CA ALA A 225 -4.90 25.14 10.62
C ALA A 225 -5.90 23.99 10.93
N PRO A 226 -5.98 23.48 12.18
CA PRO A 226 -7.01 22.51 12.56
C PRO A 226 -8.43 23.02 12.23
N GLY A 227 -9.26 22.16 11.62
CA GLY A 227 -10.63 22.50 11.21
C GLY A 227 -10.78 23.33 9.93
N SER A 228 -9.70 23.79 9.31
CA SER A 228 -9.77 24.64 8.11
C SER A 228 -10.12 23.90 6.82
N CYS A 229 -9.92 22.57 6.77
CA CYS A 229 -9.92 21.80 5.52
C CYS A 229 -9.02 22.43 4.43
N GLN A 230 -7.89 23.00 4.85
CA GLN A 230 -6.87 23.57 3.98
C GLN A 230 -5.51 22.91 4.27
N THR A 231 -4.65 22.87 3.26
CA THR A 231 -3.27 22.40 3.38
C THR A 231 -2.34 23.49 3.94
N GLY A 232 -1.11 23.11 4.28
CA GLY A 232 -0.03 24.02 4.66
C GLY A 232 0.92 24.36 3.51
N ALA A 233 2.19 24.64 3.86
CA ALA A 233 3.24 24.98 2.91
C ALA A 233 3.73 23.77 2.10
N ALA A 234 4.07 23.99 0.83
CA ALA A 234 4.62 22.95 -0.06
C ALA A 234 6.03 22.47 0.32
N THR A 235 6.74 23.24 1.14
CA THR A 235 8.07 22.91 1.65
C THR A 235 8.19 23.31 3.11
N GLU A 236 9.14 22.70 3.80
CA GLU A 236 9.55 23.11 5.14
C GLU A 236 11.08 23.05 5.27
N THR A 237 11.64 23.74 6.25
CA THR A 237 13.06 23.63 6.59
C THR A 237 13.20 23.28 8.06
N VAL A 238 13.71 22.08 8.36
CA VAL A 238 13.86 21.55 9.71
C VAL A 238 15.34 21.32 9.99
N GLY A 239 15.89 22.01 10.99
CA GLY A 239 17.32 21.92 11.32
C GLY A 239 18.26 22.27 10.16
N GLY A 240 17.85 23.20 9.28
CA GLY A 240 18.61 23.59 8.07
C GLY A 240 18.42 22.67 6.86
N ASN A 241 17.57 21.63 6.96
CA ASN A 241 17.29 20.71 5.87
C ASN A 241 15.93 21.03 5.25
N GLN A 242 15.92 21.36 3.96
CA GLN A 242 14.67 21.55 3.23
C GLN A 242 14.04 20.20 2.89
N HIS A 243 12.72 20.09 3.11
CA HIS A 243 11.88 18.98 2.65
C HIS A 243 10.85 19.48 1.63
N LEU A 244 10.60 18.68 0.59
CA LEU A 244 9.44 18.84 -0.28
C LEU A 244 8.26 18.05 0.28
N LEU A 245 7.09 18.66 0.38
CA LEU A 245 5.90 18.07 1.00
C LEU A 245 4.78 17.95 -0.04
N TYR A 246 4.23 16.75 -0.21
CA TYR A 246 3.16 16.49 -1.18
C TYR A 246 2.06 15.63 -0.56
N SER A 247 0.84 15.75 -1.08
CA SER A 247 -0.18 14.74 -0.82
C SER A 247 -1.15 14.53 -1.98
N TRP A 248 -1.83 13.40 -1.95
CA TRP A 248 -3.11 13.20 -2.64
C TRP A 248 -3.95 12.17 -1.89
N GLY A 249 -5.19 12.00 -2.32
CA GLY A 249 -6.07 10.95 -1.82
C GLY A 249 -7.30 10.77 -2.69
N GLY A 250 -7.97 9.66 -2.48
CA GLY A 250 -9.25 9.33 -3.08
C GLY A 250 -10.41 10.08 -2.44
N THR A 251 -11.45 10.31 -3.25
CA THR A 251 -12.75 10.76 -2.77
C THR A 251 -13.87 9.99 -3.45
N ALA A 252 -13.70 8.67 -3.66
CA ALA A 252 -14.74 7.87 -4.31
C ALA A 252 -16.08 7.91 -3.56
N ILE A 253 -16.05 7.96 -2.23
CA ILE A 253 -17.27 7.91 -1.43
C ILE A 253 -17.80 9.33 -1.23
N GLN A 254 -18.88 9.62 -1.95
CA GLN A 254 -19.51 10.94 -2.00
C GLN A 254 -20.81 10.95 -1.19
N PRO A 255 -21.07 12.01 -0.39
CA PRO A 255 -22.37 12.19 0.25
C PRO A 255 -23.44 12.49 -0.79
N THR A 256 -24.64 11.92 -0.61
CA THR A 256 -25.79 12.18 -1.47
C THR A 256 -26.85 12.99 -0.72
N SER A 257 -28.11 12.58 -0.73
CA SER A 257 -29.20 13.29 -0.05
C SER A 257 -29.32 12.86 1.41
N THR A 258 -29.73 13.80 2.26
CA THR A 258 -30.09 13.53 3.66
C THR A 258 -31.58 13.32 3.79
N VAL A 259 -31.99 12.17 4.32
CA VAL A 259 -33.39 11.82 4.58
C VAL A 259 -33.50 11.34 6.01
N LEU A 260 -34.41 11.95 6.80
CA LEU A 260 -34.61 11.63 8.22
C LEU A 260 -33.34 11.70 9.08
N GLY A 261 -32.44 12.64 8.78
CA GLY A 261 -31.18 12.83 9.51
C GLY A 261 -30.07 11.84 9.14
N VAL A 262 -30.30 10.93 8.20
CA VAL A 262 -29.28 10.02 7.66
C VAL A 262 -28.89 10.50 6.27
N THR A 263 -27.59 10.68 6.06
CA THR A 263 -27.03 11.07 4.76
C THR A 263 -26.61 9.81 4.01
N GLY A 264 -27.15 9.64 2.80
CA GLY A 264 -26.75 8.56 1.90
C GLY A 264 -25.33 8.76 1.35
N ALA A 265 -24.78 7.72 0.75
CA ALA A 265 -23.49 7.77 0.08
C ALA A 265 -23.55 7.03 -1.26
N SER A 266 -22.66 7.40 -2.18
CA SER A 266 -22.43 6.70 -3.44
C SER A 266 -20.94 6.52 -3.66
N ASP A 267 -20.55 5.36 -4.18
CA ASP A 267 -19.20 5.11 -4.67
C ASP A 267 -19.11 5.56 -6.14
N THR A 268 -18.30 6.60 -6.40
CA THR A 268 -18.11 7.15 -7.74
C THR A 268 -17.00 6.45 -8.54
N SER A 269 -16.23 5.55 -7.91
CA SER A 269 -15.25 4.71 -8.62
C SER A 269 -15.92 3.72 -9.57
N THR A 270 -17.14 3.28 -9.24
CA THR A 270 -17.84 2.20 -9.95
C THR A 270 -18.91 2.71 -10.92
N GLY A 271 -19.14 1.94 -11.99
CA GLY A 271 -20.31 2.09 -12.85
C GLY A 271 -21.58 1.42 -12.28
N LEU A 272 -22.70 1.51 -13.01
CA LEU A 272 -23.98 0.91 -12.60
C LEU A 272 -23.91 -0.63 -12.40
N ILE A 273 -23.10 -1.30 -13.23
CA ILE A 273 -22.76 -2.72 -13.12
C ILE A 273 -21.26 -2.79 -13.28
N ASP A 274 -20.55 -2.95 -12.17
CA ASP A 274 -19.09 -2.92 -12.15
C ASP A 274 -18.53 -4.26 -11.66
N ALA A 275 -17.52 -4.77 -12.36
CA ALA A 275 -16.85 -6.00 -11.98
C ALA A 275 -16.12 -5.88 -10.64
N ALA A 276 -15.67 -4.67 -10.27
CA ALA A 276 -15.03 -4.41 -8.98
C ALA A 276 -15.93 -4.79 -7.81
N ASN A 277 -17.24 -4.55 -7.88
CA ASN A 277 -18.21 -4.89 -6.83
C ASN A 277 -18.32 -6.40 -6.53
N VAL A 278 -17.82 -7.26 -7.44
CA VAL A 278 -17.83 -8.72 -7.29
C VAL A 278 -16.42 -9.27 -7.08
N ALA A 279 -15.45 -8.75 -7.82
CA ALA A 279 -14.07 -9.24 -7.82
C ALA A 279 -13.23 -8.69 -6.67
N ASP A 280 -13.57 -7.48 -6.17
CA ASP A 280 -12.91 -6.85 -5.05
C ASP A 280 -13.90 -6.65 -3.88
N PRO A 281 -13.80 -7.47 -2.81
CA PRO A 281 -14.68 -7.34 -1.66
C PRO A 281 -14.46 -6.02 -0.90
N SER A 282 -13.34 -5.33 -1.11
CA SER A 282 -13.03 -4.06 -0.44
C SER A 282 -13.90 -2.91 -0.94
N THR A 283 -14.34 -2.92 -2.21
CA THR A 283 -15.14 -1.83 -2.80
C THR A 283 -16.42 -1.56 -2.01
N LEU A 284 -17.23 -2.60 -1.78
CA LEU A 284 -18.50 -2.47 -1.04
C LEU A 284 -18.26 -2.23 0.46
N VAL A 285 -17.20 -2.79 1.03
CA VAL A 285 -16.86 -2.58 2.44
C VAL A 285 -16.43 -1.13 2.67
N LEU A 286 -15.62 -0.56 1.79
CA LEU A 286 -15.15 0.83 1.90
C LEU A 286 -16.26 1.84 1.61
N LEU A 287 -17.23 1.51 0.75
CA LEU A 287 -18.48 2.27 0.66
C LEU A 287 -19.25 2.26 2.00
N ALA A 288 -19.36 1.10 2.66
CA ALA A 288 -20.05 1.01 3.94
C ALA A 288 -19.34 1.77 5.06
N THR A 289 -18.01 1.65 5.18
CA THR A 289 -17.23 2.42 6.18
C THR A 289 -17.26 3.91 5.87
N GLY A 290 -17.16 4.30 4.60
CA GLY A 290 -17.27 5.69 4.17
C GLY A 290 -18.65 6.31 4.41
N THR A 291 -19.72 5.51 4.31
CA THR A 291 -21.08 5.91 4.70
C THR A 291 -21.17 6.21 6.20
N VAL A 292 -20.53 5.38 7.04
CA VAL A 292 -20.44 5.65 8.48
C VAL A 292 -19.71 6.97 8.74
N MET A 293 -18.60 7.22 8.05
CA MET A 293 -17.85 8.47 8.17
C MET A 293 -18.67 9.69 7.74
N ILE A 294 -19.42 9.59 6.62
CA ILE A 294 -20.31 10.67 6.15
C ILE A 294 -21.34 11.03 7.22
N ASN A 295 -21.94 10.03 7.87
CA ASN A 295 -22.89 10.23 8.96
C ASN A 295 -22.22 10.69 10.28
N ARG A 296 -20.88 10.76 10.30
CA ARG A 296 -20.07 11.42 11.34
C ARG A 296 -19.43 12.72 10.84
N ALA A 297 -20.00 13.32 9.79
CA ALA A 297 -19.61 14.61 9.22
C ALA A 297 -18.22 14.67 8.57
N SER A 298 -17.67 13.53 8.12
CA SER A 298 -16.41 13.50 7.38
C SER A 298 -16.47 14.21 6.02
N GLY A 299 -17.66 14.27 5.42
CA GLY A 299 -17.85 14.65 4.03
C GLY A 299 -17.30 13.60 3.06
N GLN A 300 -16.72 14.05 1.96
CA GLN A 300 -16.12 13.18 0.94
C GLN A 300 -14.93 12.40 1.51
N ASN A 301 -14.83 11.11 1.19
CA ASN A 301 -13.78 10.23 1.72
C ASN A 301 -13.47 9.06 0.78
N ASP A 302 -12.40 8.33 1.09
CA ASP A 302 -11.97 7.11 0.40
C ASP A 302 -12.51 5.81 1.07
N GLY A 303 -13.40 5.95 2.05
CA GLY A 303 -13.90 4.87 2.90
C GLY A 303 -13.24 4.80 4.27
N LEU A 304 -12.05 5.38 4.47
CA LEU A 304 -11.32 5.36 5.76
C LEU A 304 -10.74 6.72 6.15
N VAL A 305 -10.44 7.59 5.19
CA VAL A 305 -9.84 8.91 5.39
C VAL A 305 -10.65 9.94 4.61
N SER A 306 -11.02 11.01 5.30
CA SER A 306 -11.73 12.12 4.69
C SER A 306 -10.81 12.99 3.85
N ARG A 307 -11.37 13.64 2.83
CA ARG A 307 -10.66 14.61 1.99
C ARG A 307 -9.90 15.64 2.82
N CYS A 308 -10.53 16.18 3.87
CA CYS A 308 -9.91 17.20 4.70
C CYS A 308 -8.76 16.64 5.56
N SER A 309 -8.85 15.36 5.97
CA SER A 309 -7.83 14.70 6.76
C SER A 309 -6.59 14.34 5.94
N SER A 310 -6.71 14.15 4.62
CA SER A 310 -5.59 13.81 3.72
C SER A 310 -4.74 14.99 3.23
N LEU A 311 -5.12 16.23 3.53
CA LEU A 311 -4.43 17.42 3.04
C LEU A 311 -3.08 17.63 3.75
N PHE A 312 -1.99 17.63 2.97
CA PHE A 312 -0.65 17.88 3.46
C PHE A 312 0.26 18.41 2.34
N GLY A 313 1.02 19.46 2.64
CA GLY A 313 1.96 20.04 1.69
C GLY A 313 1.30 20.54 0.40
N GLN A 314 1.98 20.36 -0.73
CA GLN A 314 1.41 20.58 -2.05
C GLN A 314 0.47 19.42 -2.42
N VAL A 315 -0.83 19.68 -2.30
CA VAL A 315 -1.88 18.73 -2.67
C VAL A 315 -1.93 18.60 -4.20
N ILE A 316 -1.58 17.42 -4.70
CA ILE A 316 -1.57 17.10 -6.13
C ILE A 316 -2.99 16.92 -6.64
N SER A 317 -3.81 16.16 -5.91
CA SER A 317 -5.22 15.98 -6.21
C SER A 317 -5.96 15.38 -5.01
N THR A 318 -7.23 15.72 -4.90
CA THR A 318 -8.20 14.99 -4.05
C THR A 318 -9.45 14.67 -4.87
N SER A 319 -9.31 14.50 -6.18
CA SER A 319 -10.42 14.26 -7.10
C SER A 319 -10.41 12.84 -7.66
N TYR A 320 -9.46 12.00 -7.22
CA TYR A 320 -9.37 10.63 -7.70
C TYR A 320 -10.60 9.85 -7.25
N HIS A 321 -11.16 9.07 -8.16
CA HIS A 321 -12.29 8.19 -7.90
C HIS A 321 -11.77 6.89 -7.27
N TRP A 322 -11.05 7.03 -6.16
CA TRP A 322 -10.43 5.94 -5.43
C TRP A 322 -11.07 5.75 -4.06
N ASN A 323 -11.35 4.50 -3.73
CA ASN A 323 -11.42 4.07 -2.35
C ASN A 323 -9.99 3.86 -1.80
N HIS A 324 -9.86 3.61 -0.50
CA HIS A 324 -8.57 3.58 0.19
C HIS A 324 -7.59 2.50 -0.31
N LEU A 325 -8.07 1.41 -0.92
CA LEU A 325 -7.21 0.34 -1.44
C LEU A 325 -6.85 0.54 -2.92
N ASP A 326 -7.71 1.21 -3.70
CA ASP A 326 -7.38 1.62 -5.07
C ASP A 326 -6.09 2.46 -5.11
N GLU A 327 -5.86 3.28 -4.06
CA GLU A 327 -4.68 4.17 -3.93
C GLU A 327 -3.33 3.43 -4.01
N ILE A 328 -3.31 2.15 -3.66
CA ILE A 328 -2.14 1.26 -3.67
C ILE A 328 -2.31 0.11 -4.67
N ASN A 329 -3.20 0.29 -5.65
CA ASN A 329 -3.52 -0.68 -6.70
C ASN A 329 -4.04 -2.01 -6.15
N GLN A 330 -4.78 -1.97 -5.04
CA GLN A 330 -5.43 -3.13 -4.44
C GLN A 330 -6.95 -3.07 -4.67
N LEU A 331 -7.65 -4.20 -4.70
CA LEU A 331 -7.11 -5.57 -4.54
C LEU A 331 -6.61 -6.15 -5.86
N LEU A 332 -5.36 -6.62 -5.92
CA LEU A 332 -4.77 -7.27 -7.10
C LEU A 332 -4.90 -6.47 -8.42
N GLY A 333 -4.95 -5.13 -8.32
CA GLY A 333 -5.12 -4.20 -9.45
C GLY A 333 -6.55 -4.07 -9.97
N VAL A 334 -7.53 -4.72 -9.34
CA VAL A 334 -8.94 -4.47 -9.58
C VAL A 334 -9.27 -3.08 -9.06
N ARG A 335 -10.00 -2.30 -9.86
CA ARG A 335 -10.51 -0.98 -9.52
C ARG A 335 -11.80 -0.71 -10.27
N GLY A 336 -12.62 0.21 -9.76
CA GLY A 336 -13.85 0.60 -10.44
C GLY A 336 -13.60 1.22 -11.82
N ALA A 337 -14.60 1.19 -12.70
CA ALA A 337 -14.49 1.64 -14.09
C ALA A 337 -14.06 3.12 -14.25
N ASN A 338 -14.33 3.95 -13.25
CA ASN A 338 -14.01 5.37 -13.25
C ASN A 338 -12.72 5.70 -12.46
N ALA A 339 -12.14 4.71 -11.78
CA ALA A 339 -10.91 4.88 -11.01
C ALA A 339 -9.71 5.12 -11.95
N GLU A 340 -8.99 6.21 -11.71
CA GLU A 340 -7.74 6.50 -12.41
C GLU A 340 -6.69 5.41 -12.15
N ASP A 341 -5.64 5.33 -12.99
CA ASP A 341 -4.57 4.35 -12.82
C ASP A 341 -3.57 4.76 -11.71
N PRO A 342 -3.54 4.07 -10.55
CA PRO A 342 -2.64 4.41 -9.44
C PRO A 342 -1.16 4.24 -9.80
N LEU A 343 -0.81 3.28 -10.68
CA LEU A 343 0.58 3.07 -11.11
C LEU A 343 1.07 4.30 -11.87
N ALA A 344 0.28 4.77 -12.84
CA ALA A 344 0.59 5.97 -13.59
C ALA A 344 0.70 7.22 -12.70
N VAL A 345 -0.19 7.39 -11.71
CA VAL A 345 -0.13 8.53 -10.78
C VAL A 345 1.16 8.52 -9.96
N ILE A 346 1.52 7.38 -9.36
CA ILE A 346 2.73 7.26 -8.53
C ILE A 346 3.99 7.43 -9.39
N ARG A 347 4.06 6.79 -10.57
CA ARG A 347 5.17 6.95 -11.51
C ARG A 347 5.34 8.40 -11.97
N THR A 348 4.24 9.08 -12.30
CA THR A 348 4.26 10.51 -12.66
C THR A 348 4.78 11.36 -11.50
N HIS A 349 4.41 11.00 -10.26
CA HIS A 349 4.90 11.69 -9.08
C HIS A 349 6.39 11.45 -8.84
N VAL A 350 6.90 10.24 -9.02
CA VAL A 350 8.35 9.97 -8.88
C VAL A 350 9.14 10.74 -9.94
N ASN A 351 8.62 10.87 -11.17
CA ASN A 351 9.20 11.80 -12.15
C ASN A 351 9.08 13.28 -11.71
N ARG A 352 7.99 13.69 -11.05
CA ARG A 352 7.89 15.04 -10.45
C ARG A 352 9.00 15.27 -9.43
N LEU A 353 9.28 14.31 -8.55
CA LEU A 353 10.38 14.37 -7.58
C LEU A 353 11.74 14.50 -8.27
N LYS A 354 11.99 13.69 -9.30
CA LYS A 354 13.19 13.79 -10.14
C LYS A 354 13.37 15.20 -10.71
N LEU A 355 12.30 15.80 -11.25
CA LEU A 355 12.32 17.15 -11.81
C LEU A 355 12.56 18.25 -10.76
N GLN A 356 12.27 17.98 -9.48
CA GLN A 356 12.63 18.86 -8.36
C GLN A 356 14.06 18.65 -7.86
N GLY A 357 14.82 17.73 -8.46
CA GLY A 357 16.22 17.47 -8.12
C GLY A 357 16.40 16.61 -6.87
N VAL A 358 15.35 15.91 -6.42
CA VAL A 358 15.38 14.93 -5.34
C VAL A 358 15.23 13.51 -5.84
#